data_AF-A0A4V3WP00-F1
#
_entry.id   AF-A0A4V3WP00-F1
#
_cell.length_a   1.000
_cell.length_b   1.000
_cell.length_c   1.000
_cell.angle_alpha   90.00
_cell.angle_beta   90.00
_cell.angle_gamma   90.00
#
_symmetry.space_group_name_H-M   'P 1'
#
loop_
_entity.id
_entity.type
_entity.pdbx_description
1 polymer ?
#
loop_
_entity_poly.entity_id
_entity_poly.type
_entity_poly.pdbx_seq_one_letter_code
_entity_poly.pdbx_strand_id
1 'polypeptide(L)'
;MKNELVKDLPRTFPGHPWLDTPDGHATLRRVLVGYSFRDSEVGYCQGLNYVAALLLLVMKTEEDAFWMLAVLLENVLVSNCYTNNLSGCHVEQRVFKDLIVKKCPRIAAHLEALDFDVSLVTTEWFLCLFSKSLPSETTLRVWDLLFYEGAKVLFHVALAIFKMKEEELLIAFQVGDVINILQKTTHHLFDPDELLTVAFDKIGSMTTTTISKQRKKQEPAVMAELDQRLRRLNPEKVNDD
;
A
#
# COMPACT_ATOMS: atom_id res chain seq x y z
N MET A 1 -5.29 -14.54 -13.99
CA MET A 1 -5.53 -14.86 -12.56
C MET A 1 -4.61 -15.97 -12.02
N LYS A 2 -4.61 -17.20 -12.57
CA LYS A 2 -3.83 -18.32 -11.97
C LYS A 2 -2.30 -18.17 -12.00
N ASN A 3 -1.71 -17.45 -12.96
CA ASN A 3 -0.25 -17.45 -13.14
C ASN A 3 0.50 -16.53 -12.16
N GLU A 4 -0.02 -15.33 -11.89
CA GLU A 4 0.65 -14.38 -10.97
C GLU A 4 0.55 -14.84 -9.52
N LEU A 5 -0.63 -15.30 -9.09
CA LEU A 5 -0.82 -15.83 -7.74
C LEU A 5 0.18 -16.96 -7.43
N VAL A 6 0.38 -17.91 -8.35
CA VAL A 6 1.30 -19.05 -8.14
C VAL A 6 2.75 -18.61 -8.00
N LYS A 7 3.17 -17.53 -8.69
CA LYS A 7 4.51 -16.96 -8.55
C LYS A 7 4.70 -16.25 -7.20
N ASP A 8 3.61 -15.78 -6.61
CA ASP A 8 3.64 -14.94 -5.41
C ASP A 8 3.65 -15.75 -4.11
N LEU A 9 3.03 -16.94 -4.09
CA LEU A 9 2.99 -17.78 -2.89
C LEU A 9 4.40 -18.04 -2.32
N PRO A 10 5.39 -18.54 -3.09
CA PRO A 10 6.71 -18.90 -2.53
C PRO A 10 7.57 -17.72 -2.07
N ARG A 11 7.19 -16.50 -2.44
CA ARG A 11 7.90 -15.27 -2.06
C ARG A 11 7.16 -14.49 -0.98
N THR A 12 6.05 -15.02 -0.45
CA THR A 12 5.26 -14.37 0.61
C THR A 12 5.81 -14.78 1.97
N PHE A 13 6.50 -13.85 2.64
CA PHE A 13 7.19 -14.10 3.92
C PHE A 13 8.15 -15.32 3.87
N PRO A 14 9.14 -15.28 2.96
CA PRO A 14 10.06 -16.41 2.78
C PRO A 14 10.82 -16.69 4.08
N GLY A 15 10.93 -17.96 4.44
CA GLY A 15 11.52 -18.45 5.68
C GLY A 15 10.51 -18.64 6.82
N HIS A 16 9.23 -18.28 6.65
CA HIS A 16 8.24 -18.47 7.70
C HIS A 16 7.85 -19.96 7.82
N PRO A 17 7.95 -20.59 9.01
CA PRO A 17 7.87 -22.05 9.16
C PRO A 17 6.62 -22.71 8.60
N TRP A 18 5.46 -22.05 8.70
CA TRP A 18 4.20 -22.58 8.18
C TRP A 18 3.90 -22.12 6.75
N LEU A 19 4.26 -20.89 6.38
CA LEU A 19 3.88 -20.34 5.07
C LEU A 19 4.69 -20.97 3.94
N ASP A 20 5.95 -21.34 4.21
CA ASP A 20 6.81 -22.05 3.27
C ASP A 20 6.44 -23.53 3.07
N THR A 21 5.35 -24.01 3.70
CA THR A 21 4.86 -25.38 3.53
C THR A 21 3.83 -25.47 2.40
N PRO A 22 3.64 -26.65 1.77
CA PRO A 22 2.56 -26.85 0.82
C PRO A 22 1.17 -26.54 1.38
N ASP A 23 0.96 -26.78 2.67
CA ASP A 23 -0.31 -26.50 3.36
C ASP A 23 -0.54 -24.98 3.53
N GLY A 24 0.48 -24.24 3.98
CA GLY A 24 0.43 -22.78 4.08
C GLY A 24 0.15 -22.12 2.73
N HIS A 25 0.88 -22.52 1.68
CA HIS A 25 0.63 -22.06 0.32
C HIS A 25 -0.79 -22.41 -0.18
N ALA A 26 -1.28 -23.61 0.10
CA ALA A 26 -2.62 -24.03 -0.31
C ALA A 26 -3.70 -23.20 0.39
N THR A 27 -3.54 -22.94 1.69
CA THR A 27 -4.45 -22.13 2.50
C THR A 27 -4.48 -20.68 2.03
N LEU A 28 -3.32 -20.05 1.86
CA LEU A 28 -3.21 -18.70 1.31
C LEU A 28 -3.85 -18.60 -0.08
N ARG A 29 -3.61 -19.60 -0.93
CA ARG A 29 -4.24 -19.68 -2.25
C ARG A 29 -5.76 -19.76 -2.16
N ARG A 30 -6.33 -20.56 -1.25
CA ARG A 30 -7.79 -20.69 -1.10
C ARG A 30 -8.42 -19.37 -0.67
N VAL A 31 -7.83 -18.65 0.29
CA VAL A 31 -8.32 -17.32 0.70
C VAL A 31 -8.30 -16.33 -0.47
N LEU A 32 -7.17 -16.19 -1.17
CA LEU A 32 -7.02 -15.25 -2.27
C LEU A 32 -7.92 -15.60 -3.47
N VAL A 33 -8.03 -16.87 -3.81
CA VAL A 33 -8.94 -17.34 -4.87
C VAL A 33 -10.39 -17.14 -4.44
N GLY A 34 -10.74 -17.47 -3.19
CA GLY A 34 -12.07 -17.23 -2.64
C GLY A 34 -12.47 -15.76 -2.78
N TYR A 35 -11.55 -14.84 -2.47
CA TYR A 35 -11.83 -13.41 -2.58
C TYR A 35 -12.01 -12.98 -4.03
N SER A 36 -11.20 -13.52 -4.95
CA SER A 36 -11.36 -13.27 -6.39
C SER A 36 -12.71 -13.70 -6.97
N PHE A 37 -13.40 -14.67 -6.34
CA PHE A 37 -14.75 -15.07 -6.70
C PHE A 37 -15.82 -14.17 -6.06
N ARG A 38 -15.53 -13.59 -4.90
CA ARG A 38 -16.42 -12.64 -4.22
C ARG A 38 -16.45 -11.30 -4.94
N ASP A 39 -15.30 -10.82 -5.39
CA ASP A 39 -15.14 -9.60 -6.18
C ASP A 39 -14.31 -9.87 -7.43
N SER A 40 -15.00 -10.06 -8.55
CA SER A 40 -14.37 -10.34 -9.84
C SER A 40 -13.67 -9.13 -10.47
N GLU A 41 -13.96 -7.91 -10.02
CA GLU A 41 -13.29 -6.70 -10.52
C GLU A 41 -11.87 -6.58 -9.96
N VAL A 42 -11.68 -7.06 -8.72
CA VAL A 42 -10.37 -7.20 -8.09
C VAL A 42 -9.59 -8.38 -8.68
N GLY A 43 -10.22 -9.56 -8.77
CA GLY A 43 -9.51 -10.77 -9.18
C GLY A 43 -8.33 -11.08 -8.24
N TYR A 44 -7.09 -11.08 -8.77
CA TYR A 44 -5.87 -11.14 -7.95
C TYR A 44 -4.94 -9.96 -8.30
N CYS A 45 -4.67 -9.14 -7.29
CA CYS A 45 -3.72 -8.04 -7.37
C CYS A 45 -2.45 -8.38 -6.57
N GLN A 46 -1.28 -8.17 -7.20
CA GLN A 46 0.00 -8.37 -6.54
C GLN A 46 0.15 -7.44 -5.33
N GLY A 47 0.58 -8.01 -4.20
CA GLY A 47 0.64 -7.33 -2.91
C GLY A 47 -0.40 -7.86 -1.93
N LEU A 48 -1.56 -8.30 -2.43
CA LEU A 48 -2.63 -8.85 -1.62
C LEU A 48 -2.23 -10.17 -0.93
N ASN A 49 -1.28 -10.90 -1.51
CA ASN A 49 -0.69 -12.10 -0.91
C ASN A 49 -0.08 -11.84 0.47
N TYR A 50 0.62 -10.72 0.67
CA TYR A 50 1.19 -10.36 1.97
C TYR A 50 0.11 -10.01 3.00
N VAL A 51 -0.93 -9.29 2.56
CA VAL A 51 -2.08 -8.93 3.40
C VAL A 51 -2.82 -10.19 3.86
N ALA A 52 -3.19 -11.06 2.93
CA ALA A 52 -3.92 -12.30 3.24
C ALA A 52 -3.06 -13.27 4.08
N ALA A 53 -1.75 -13.36 3.82
CA ALA A 53 -0.85 -14.20 4.60
C ALA A 53 -0.75 -13.70 6.05
N LEU A 54 -0.60 -12.39 6.28
CA LEU A 54 -0.53 -11.87 7.63
C LEU A 54 -1.85 -12.08 8.40
N LEU A 55 -3.00 -11.91 7.74
CA LEU A 55 -4.31 -12.24 8.32
C LEU A 55 -4.39 -13.71 8.72
N LEU A 56 -3.92 -14.63 7.87
CA LEU A 56 -3.89 -16.07 8.19
C LEU A 56 -3.02 -16.40 9.41
N LEU A 57 -1.95 -15.64 9.64
CA LEU A 57 -1.07 -15.85 10.79
C LEU A 57 -1.67 -15.37 12.12
N VAL A 58 -2.57 -14.39 12.09
CA VAL A 58 -3.12 -13.79 13.32
C VAL A 58 -4.57 -14.16 13.60
N MET A 59 -5.30 -14.66 12.60
CA MET A 59 -6.67 -15.13 12.76
C MET A 59 -6.70 -16.60 13.18
N LYS A 60 -7.77 -16.99 13.89
CA LYS A 60 -7.90 -18.36 14.42
C LYS A 60 -8.19 -19.40 13.34
N THR A 61 -8.87 -18.98 12.27
CA THR A 61 -9.32 -19.87 11.20
C THR A 61 -9.10 -19.25 9.82
N GLU A 62 -9.05 -20.09 8.79
CA GLU A 62 -9.01 -19.65 7.38
C GLU A 62 -10.23 -18.80 7.01
N GLU A 63 -11.41 -19.15 7.55
CA GLU A 63 -12.65 -18.42 7.34
C GLU A 63 -12.61 -17.01 7.96
N ASP A 64 -12.11 -16.88 9.19
CA ASP A 64 -11.93 -15.57 9.83
C ASP A 64 -10.97 -14.70 9.03
N ALA A 65 -9.86 -15.26 8.55
CA ALA A 65 -8.91 -14.54 7.69
C ALA A 65 -9.56 -14.07 6.38
N PHE A 66 -10.39 -14.90 5.77
CA PHE A 66 -11.15 -14.54 4.57
C PHE A 66 -12.12 -13.38 4.83
N TRP A 67 -12.93 -13.46 5.89
CA TRP A 67 -13.90 -12.40 6.19
C TRP A 67 -13.24 -11.10 6.63
N MET A 68 -12.12 -11.19 7.34
CA MET A 68 -11.32 -10.01 7.69
C MET A 68 -10.70 -9.35 6.46
N LEU A 69 -10.24 -10.14 5.48
CA LEU A 69 -9.79 -9.62 4.19
C LEU A 69 -10.93 -8.91 3.47
N ALA A 70 -12.14 -9.48 3.47
CA ALA A 70 -13.30 -8.87 2.84
C ALA A 70 -13.67 -7.53 3.48
N VAL A 71 -13.76 -7.46 4.81
CA VAL A 71 -14.02 -6.20 5.53
C VAL A 71 -12.96 -5.15 5.22
N LEU A 72 -11.69 -5.55 5.19
CA LEU A 72 -10.58 -4.65 4.91
C LEU A 72 -10.72 -4.02 3.51
N LEU A 73 -10.98 -4.81 2.48
CA LEU A 73 -11.05 -4.35 1.10
C LEU A 73 -12.35 -3.61 0.77
N GLU A 74 -13.49 -4.03 1.35
CA GLU A 74 -14.81 -3.51 1.01
C GLU A 74 -15.26 -2.34 1.90
N ASN A 75 -14.74 -2.25 3.13
CA ASN A 75 -15.25 -1.28 4.12
C ASN A 75 -14.17 -0.34 4.67
N VAL A 76 -12.91 -0.76 4.73
CA VAL A 76 -11.84 0.03 5.36
C VAL A 76 -11.00 0.80 4.34
N LEU A 77 -10.62 0.13 3.25
CA LEU A 77 -9.79 0.69 2.20
C LEU A 77 -10.59 1.52 1.19
N VAL A 78 -9.87 2.29 0.38
CA VAL A 78 -10.47 3.02 -0.74
C VAL A 78 -10.88 2.02 -1.81
N SER A 79 -12.05 2.23 -2.40
CA SER A 79 -12.54 1.42 -3.52
C SER A 79 -11.53 1.42 -4.67
N ASN A 80 -11.52 0.32 -5.43
CA ASN A 80 -10.68 0.18 -6.62
C ASN A 80 -9.16 0.21 -6.36
N CYS A 81 -8.69 0.03 -5.11
CA CYS A 81 -7.26 -0.09 -4.82
C CYS A 81 -6.61 -1.33 -5.43
N TYR A 82 -7.37 -2.41 -5.61
CA TYR A 82 -6.90 -3.70 -6.11
C TYR A 82 -7.55 -4.14 -7.42
N THR A 83 -8.31 -3.28 -8.10
CA THR A 83 -8.85 -3.60 -9.43
C THR A 83 -7.77 -3.62 -10.49
N ASN A 84 -8.06 -4.17 -11.67
CA ASN A 84 -7.08 -4.34 -12.76
C ASN A 84 -6.34 -3.05 -13.17
N ASN A 85 -6.96 -1.88 -13.03
CA ASN A 85 -6.34 -0.60 -13.38
C ASN A 85 -5.78 0.17 -12.17
N LEU A 86 -5.91 -0.38 -10.95
CA LEU A 86 -5.42 0.19 -9.70
C LEU A 86 -5.83 1.65 -9.48
N SER A 87 -7.02 2.04 -9.97
CA SER A 87 -7.44 3.45 -9.95
C SER A 87 -7.48 4.03 -8.54
N GLY A 88 -7.96 3.26 -7.56
CA GLY A 88 -7.94 3.66 -6.14
C GLY A 88 -6.51 3.84 -5.61
N CYS A 89 -5.58 2.95 -5.97
CA CYS A 89 -4.18 3.07 -5.58
C CYS A 89 -3.55 4.32 -6.20
N HIS A 90 -3.79 4.60 -7.48
CA HIS A 90 -3.32 5.82 -8.13
C HIS A 90 -3.89 7.10 -7.50
N VAL A 91 -5.14 7.07 -7.03
CA VAL A 91 -5.71 8.18 -6.24
C VAL A 91 -4.93 8.36 -4.94
N GLU A 92 -4.69 7.27 -4.19
CA GLU A 92 -3.89 7.35 -2.96
C GLU A 92 -2.48 7.89 -3.22
N GLN A 93 -1.82 7.47 -4.31
CA GLN A 93 -0.50 7.98 -4.71
C GLN A 93 -0.52 9.50 -4.92
N ARG A 94 -1.52 10.02 -5.63
CA ARG A 94 -1.64 11.48 -5.87
C ARG A 94 -1.96 12.24 -4.59
N VAL A 95 -2.84 11.70 -3.75
CA VAL A 95 -3.14 12.30 -2.44
C VAL A 95 -1.88 12.35 -1.59
N PHE A 96 -1.07 11.28 -1.58
CA PHE A 96 0.20 11.27 -0.86
C PHE A 96 1.19 12.31 -1.41
N LYS A 97 1.30 12.48 -2.73
CA LYS A 97 2.12 13.53 -3.36
C LYS A 97 1.71 14.93 -2.89
N ASP A 98 0.41 15.23 -2.83
CA ASP A 98 -0.08 16.50 -2.27
C ASP A 98 0.25 16.64 -0.77
N LEU A 99 0.14 15.55 -0.02
CA LEU A 99 0.35 15.54 1.43
C LEU A 99 1.81 15.72 1.81
N ILE A 100 2.76 15.07 1.12
CA ILE A 100 4.19 15.19 1.44
C ILE A 100 4.68 16.63 1.20
N VAL A 101 4.21 17.29 0.13
CA VAL A 101 4.48 18.72 -0.12
C VAL A 101 3.95 19.58 1.04
N LYS A 102 2.74 19.31 1.52
CA LYS A 102 2.11 20.10 2.59
C LYS A 102 2.73 19.86 3.97
N LYS A 103 3.07 18.60 4.28
CA LYS A 103 3.42 18.16 5.63
C LYS A 103 4.94 18.05 5.84
N CYS A 104 5.70 17.77 4.79
CA CYS A 104 7.15 17.63 4.81
C CYS A 104 7.78 18.46 3.67
N PRO A 105 7.59 19.79 3.61
CA PRO A 105 7.96 20.61 2.45
C PRO A 105 9.45 20.59 2.12
N ARG A 106 10.33 20.51 3.14
CA ARG A 106 11.79 20.38 2.94
C ARG A 106 12.15 19.09 2.20
N ILE A 107 11.57 17.97 2.65
CA ILE A 107 11.76 16.66 2.01
C ILE A 107 11.19 16.71 0.60
N ALA A 108 9.97 17.20 0.42
CA ALA A 108 9.33 17.25 -0.89
C ALA A 108 10.14 18.03 -1.92
N ALA A 109 10.64 19.22 -1.55
CA ALA A 109 11.48 20.03 -2.43
C ALA A 109 12.80 19.34 -2.80
N HIS A 110 13.40 18.62 -1.84
CA HIS A 110 14.62 17.84 -2.10
C HIS A 110 14.37 16.66 -3.03
N LEU A 111 13.30 15.91 -2.81
CA LEU A 111 12.91 14.79 -3.68
C LEU A 111 12.57 15.26 -5.10
N GLU A 112 11.92 16.41 -5.24
CA GLU A 112 11.66 17.02 -6.56
C GLU A 112 12.95 17.41 -7.28
N ALA A 113 13.92 18.00 -6.57
CA ALA A 113 15.23 18.33 -7.14
C ALA A 113 16.03 17.09 -7.60
N LEU A 114 15.78 15.92 -6.97
CA LEU A 114 16.35 14.63 -7.35
C LEU A 114 15.56 13.88 -8.43
N ASP A 115 14.44 14.44 -8.91
CA ASP A 115 13.47 13.77 -9.79
C ASP A 115 12.99 12.41 -9.20
N PHE A 116 12.84 12.36 -7.87
CA PHE A 116 12.41 11.17 -7.16
C PHE A 116 10.87 11.07 -7.12
N ASP A 117 10.31 10.07 -7.80
CA ASP A 117 8.91 9.75 -7.65
C ASP A 117 8.67 8.90 -6.39
N VAL A 118 7.97 9.46 -5.41
CA VAL A 118 7.55 8.76 -4.18
C VAL A 118 6.81 7.45 -4.46
N SER A 119 6.15 7.32 -5.61
CA SER A 119 5.44 6.09 -6.01
C SER A 119 6.36 4.86 -6.10
N LEU A 120 7.67 5.06 -6.27
CA LEU A 120 8.69 4.00 -6.26
C LEU A 120 8.72 3.20 -4.96
N VAL A 121 8.34 3.82 -3.84
CA VAL A 121 8.28 3.16 -2.52
C VAL A 121 6.84 3.03 -2.02
N THR A 122 6.00 4.04 -2.23
CA THR A 122 4.65 4.07 -1.65
C THR A 122 3.66 3.15 -2.35
N THR A 123 3.93 2.72 -3.59
CA THR A 123 3.04 1.75 -4.28
C THR A 123 3.00 0.43 -3.51
N GLU A 124 4.17 -0.09 -3.12
CA GLU A 124 4.24 -1.31 -2.31
C GLU A 124 3.63 -1.10 -0.93
N TRP A 125 3.95 0.02 -0.26
CA TRP A 125 3.44 0.30 1.08
C TRP A 125 1.91 0.31 1.13
N PHE A 126 1.24 0.90 0.14
CA PHE A 126 -0.21 0.96 0.11
C PHE A 126 -0.87 -0.34 -0.37
N LEU A 127 -0.29 -1.04 -1.35
CA LEU A 127 -0.84 -2.33 -1.82
C LEU A 127 -0.58 -3.48 -0.85
N CYS A 128 0.49 -3.44 -0.07
CA CYS A 128 0.78 -4.46 0.94
C CYS A 128 0.35 -4.02 2.33
N LEU A 129 -0.20 -2.81 2.50
CA LEU A 129 -0.53 -2.22 3.79
C LEU A 129 0.64 -2.32 4.79
N PHE A 130 1.84 -2.01 4.29
CA PHE A 130 3.14 -2.15 4.97
C PHE A 130 3.56 -3.56 5.41
N SER A 131 2.71 -4.58 5.25
CA SER A 131 3.02 -5.95 5.72
C SER A 131 4.27 -6.56 5.10
N LYS A 132 4.66 -6.13 3.89
CA LYS A 132 5.91 -6.55 3.25
C LYS A 132 7.14 -5.76 3.75
N SER A 133 6.95 -4.54 4.23
CA SER A 133 8.03 -3.56 4.40
C SER A 133 8.37 -3.27 5.86
N LEU A 134 7.42 -3.42 6.79
CA LEU A 134 7.63 -3.23 8.24
C LEU A 134 7.71 -4.58 8.96
N PRO A 135 8.39 -4.67 10.12
CA PRO A 135 8.28 -5.82 11.02
C PRO A 135 6.82 -6.16 11.34
N SER A 136 6.53 -7.43 11.59
CA SER A 136 5.17 -7.93 11.85
C SER A 136 4.48 -7.19 13.00
N GLU A 137 5.20 -7.00 14.09
CA GLU A 137 4.73 -6.34 15.32
C GLU A 137 4.29 -4.92 15.02
N THR A 138 5.11 -4.17 14.29
CA THR A 138 4.82 -2.79 13.86
C THR A 138 3.67 -2.75 12.85
N THR A 139 3.64 -3.67 11.90
CA THR A 139 2.54 -3.79 10.93
C THR A 139 1.21 -4.00 11.64
N LEU A 140 1.16 -4.90 12.62
CA LEU A 140 -0.06 -5.21 13.36
C LEU A 140 -0.56 -4.02 14.16
N ARG A 141 0.34 -3.23 14.78
CA ARG A 141 -0.05 -1.97 15.45
C ARG A 141 -0.56 -0.92 14.47
N VAL A 142 0.02 -0.83 13.28
CA VAL A 142 -0.51 0.01 12.19
C VAL A 142 -1.89 -0.49 11.76
N TRP A 143 -2.11 -1.79 11.70
CA TRP A 143 -3.39 -2.39 11.31
C TRP A 143 -4.48 -2.21 12.36
N ASP A 144 -4.16 -2.27 13.66
CA ASP A 144 -5.10 -1.93 14.73
C ASP A 144 -5.71 -0.54 14.50
N LEU A 145 -4.85 0.44 14.19
CA LEU A 145 -5.27 1.80 13.85
C LEU A 145 -5.95 1.88 12.49
N LEU A 146 -5.52 1.09 11.50
CA LEU A 146 -6.18 1.03 10.19
C LEU A 146 -7.64 0.59 10.32
N PHE A 147 -7.93 -0.44 11.12
CA PHE A 147 -9.29 -0.91 11.38
C PHE A 147 -10.09 0.10 12.21
N TYR A 148 -9.45 0.82 13.15
CA TYR A 148 -10.12 1.78 14.03
C TYR A 148 -10.37 3.16 13.37
N GLU A 149 -9.34 3.75 12.74
CA GLU A 149 -9.36 5.09 12.15
C GLU A 149 -9.57 5.11 10.63
N GLY A 150 -9.43 3.96 9.96
CA GLY A 150 -9.57 3.83 8.51
C GLY A 150 -8.30 4.12 7.70
N ALA A 151 -8.40 3.99 6.36
CA ALA A 151 -7.27 4.03 5.43
C ALA A 151 -6.35 5.27 5.50
N LYS A 152 -6.80 6.38 6.11
CA LYS A 152 -5.97 7.57 6.31
C LYS A 152 -4.71 7.31 7.16
N VAL A 153 -4.70 6.24 7.96
CA VAL A 153 -3.55 5.84 8.78
C VAL A 153 -2.34 5.53 7.90
N LEU A 154 -2.54 4.93 6.73
CA LEU A 154 -1.45 4.58 5.82
C LEU A 154 -0.65 5.80 5.39
N PHE A 155 -1.32 6.96 5.20
CA PHE A 155 -0.65 8.22 4.91
C PHE A 155 0.13 8.77 6.11
N HIS A 156 -0.43 8.69 7.32
CA HIS A 156 0.29 9.13 8.53
C HIS A 156 1.58 8.32 8.70
N VAL A 157 1.51 7.00 8.55
CA VAL A 157 2.66 6.10 8.63
C VAL A 157 3.69 6.39 7.54
N ALA A 158 3.26 6.51 6.28
CA ALA A 158 4.18 6.85 5.19
C ALA A 158 4.90 8.19 5.44
N LEU A 159 4.16 9.25 5.80
CA LEU A 159 4.75 10.56 6.10
C LEU A 159 5.69 10.50 7.31
N ALA A 160 5.36 9.71 8.34
CA ALA A 160 6.21 9.50 9.50
C ALA A 160 7.56 8.89 9.13
N ILE A 161 7.56 7.86 8.28
CA ILE A 161 8.80 7.21 7.82
C ILE A 161 9.71 8.22 7.11
N PHE A 162 9.17 9.04 6.21
CA PHE A 162 9.93 10.13 5.59
C PHE A 162 10.44 11.12 6.64
N LYS A 163 9.59 11.53 7.58
CA LYS A 163 9.92 12.52 8.61
C LYS A 163 11.01 12.04 9.59
N MET A 164 10.98 10.77 9.99
CA MET A 164 11.99 10.15 10.86
C MET A 164 13.39 10.17 10.24
N LYS A 165 13.46 10.21 8.91
CA LYS A 165 14.71 10.19 8.14
C LYS A 165 14.98 11.47 7.39
N GLU A 166 14.34 12.58 7.77
CA GLU A 166 14.46 13.87 7.09
C GLU A 166 15.92 14.26 6.86
N GLU A 167 16.75 14.27 7.91
CA GLU A 167 18.15 14.72 7.80
C GLU A 167 19.02 13.78 6.95
N GLU A 168 18.78 12.46 6.97
CA GLU A 168 19.47 11.50 6.10
C GLU A 168 19.01 11.65 4.63
N LEU A 169 17.73 11.93 4.41
CA LEU A 169 17.17 12.13 3.08
C LEU A 169 17.65 13.43 2.44
N LEU A 170 17.80 14.51 3.21
CA LEU A 170 18.25 15.82 2.71
C LEU A 170 19.71 15.83 2.25
N ILE A 171 20.51 14.82 2.63
CA ILE A 171 21.88 14.64 2.15
C ILE A 171 22.00 13.53 1.11
N ALA A 172 20.90 12.91 0.70
CA ALA A 172 20.88 11.95 -0.40
C ALA A 172 21.12 12.67 -1.73
N PHE A 173 21.92 12.07 -2.63
CA PHE A 173 22.29 12.67 -3.91
C PHE A 173 21.68 11.96 -5.11
N GLN A 174 21.19 10.73 -4.93
CA GLN A 174 20.61 9.92 -5.99
C GLN A 174 19.34 9.21 -5.55
N VAL A 175 18.48 8.87 -6.52
CA VAL A 175 17.25 8.09 -6.31
C VAL A 175 17.53 6.79 -5.53
N GLY A 176 18.63 6.10 -5.83
CA GLY A 176 19.02 4.87 -5.14
C GLY A 176 19.31 5.05 -3.65
N ASP A 177 19.88 6.19 -3.26
CA ASP A 177 20.16 6.51 -1.85
C ASP A 177 18.84 6.63 -1.07
N VAL A 178 17.87 7.36 -1.62
CA VAL A 178 16.54 7.54 -1.03
C VAL A 178 15.85 6.20 -0.83
N ILE A 179 15.84 5.34 -1.85
CA ILE A 179 15.24 4.00 -1.76
C ILE A 179 15.91 3.19 -0.66
N ASN A 180 17.25 3.18 -0.63
CA ASN A 180 18.01 2.41 0.36
C ASN A 180 17.77 2.91 1.79
N ILE A 181 17.75 4.23 2.01
CA ILE A 181 17.45 4.83 3.32
C ILE A 181 16.06 4.39 3.78
N LEU A 182 15.04 4.50 2.92
CA LEU A 182 13.66 4.18 3.28
C LEU A 182 13.48 2.67 3.51
N GLN A 183 14.01 1.81 2.64
CA GLN A 183 13.93 0.35 2.81
C GLN A 183 14.65 -0.12 4.06
N LYS A 184 15.88 0.38 4.31
CA LYS A 184 16.61 0.07 5.53
C LYS A 184 15.82 0.51 6.76
N THR A 185 15.22 1.69 6.71
CA THR A 185 14.41 2.21 7.82
C THR A 185 13.21 1.32 8.07
N THR A 186 12.39 1.03 7.06
CA THR A 186 11.18 0.23 7.24
C THR A 186 11.49 -1.16 7.80
N HIS A 187 12.56 -1.82 7.34
CA HIS A 187 12.96 -3.14 7.84
C HIS A 187 13.44 -3.15 9.30
N HIS A 188 13.80 -2.00 9.88
CA HIS A 188 14.33 -1.90 11.25
C HIS A 188 13.41 -1.13 12.22
N LEU A 189 12.20 -0.75 11.80
CA LEU A 189 11.20 -0.13 12.66
C LEU A 189 10.51 -1.18 13.55
N PHE A 190 11.24 -1.74 14.51
CA PHE A 190 10.73 -2.73 15.47
C PHE A 190 9.96 -2.12 16.65
N ASP A 191 10.13 -0.81 16.89
CA ASP A 191 9.38 -0.06 17.90
C ASP A 191 8.17 0.61 17.23
N PRO A 192 6.95 0.08 17.42
CA PRO A 192 5.76 0.67 16.83
C PRO A 192 5.42 2.02 17.48
N ASP A 193 5.73 2.20 18.77
CA ASP A 193 5.37 3.41 19.50
C ASP A 193 6.22 4.60 19.02
N GLU A 194 7.49 4.37 18.67
CA GLU A 194 8.33 5.38 18.02
C GLU A 194 7.70 5.87 16.70
N LEU A 195 7.32 4.94 15.82
CA LEU A 195 6.71 5.25 14.53
C LEU A 195 5.37 5.98 14.71
N LEU A 196 4.51 5.47 15.59
CA LEU A 196 3.16 6.01 15.80
C LEU A 196 3.19 7.38 16.48
N THR A 197 4.14 7.62 17.40
CA THR A 197 4.37 8.94 17.98
C THR A 197 4.68 9.96 16.89
N VAL A 198 5.57 9.64 15.95
CA VAL A 198 5.86 10.56 14.84
C VAL A 198 4.63 10.73 13.93
N ALA A 199 3.96 9.63 13.60
CA ALA A 199 2.79 9.62 12.72
C ALA A 199 1.63 10.49 13.22
N PHE A 200 1.34 10.49 14.52
CA PHE A 200 0.18 11.22 15.07
C PHE A 200 0.54 12.56 15.70
N ASP A 201 1.75 12.70 16.28
CA ASP A 201 2.12 13.95 16.98
C ASP A 201 2.88 14.93 16.10
N LYS A 202 3.67 14.45 15.12
CA LYS A 202 4.60 15.29 14.35
C LYS A 202 4.12 15.62 12.93
N ILE A 203 3.33 14.75 12.30
CA ILE A 203 2.75 15.01 10.97
C ILE A 203 1.56 15.99 11.04
N GLY A 204 0.94 16.11 12.22
CA GLY A 204 -0.23 16.96 12.47
C GLY A 204 -1.51 16.42 11.83
N SER A 205 -2.65 16.97 12.24
CA SER A 205 -3.98 16.40 11.94
C SER A 205 -4.24 16.13 10.45
N MET A 206 -4.80 14.96 10.17
CA MET A 206 -5.47 14.63 8.91
C MET A 206 -6.79 13.91 9.20
N THR A 207 -7.90 14.62 9.09
CA THR A 207 -9.23 14.03 9.33
C THR A 207 -9.70 13.21 8.14
N THR A 208 -10.54 12.21 8.39
CA THR A 208 -11.16 11.39 7.34
C THR A 208 -11.88 12.27 6.31
N THR A 209 -12.60 13.31 6.76
CA THR A 209 -13.28 14.26 5.87
C THR A 209 -12.32 15.00 4.94
N THR A 210 -11.17 15.44 5.44
CA THR A 210 -10.16 16.15 4.65
C THR A 210 -9.57 15.22 3.58
N ILE A 211 -9.22 13.99 3.97
CA ILE A 211 -8.66 12.99 3.05
C ILE A 211 -9.69 12.59 1.99
N SER A 212 -10.96 12.36 2.36
CA SER A 212 -12.01 12.07 1.39
C SER A 212 -12.22 13.20 0.38
N LYS A 213 -12.08 14.46 0.79
CA LYS A 213 -12.11 15.61 -0.14
C LYS A 213 -10.92 15.60 -1.09
N GLN A 214 -9.71 15.27 -0.59
CA GLN A 214 -8.52 15.17 -1.44
C GLN A 214 -8.63 14.02 -2.46
N ARG A 215 -9.14 12.86 -2.05
CA ARG A 215 -9.41 11.73 -2.96
C ARG A 215 -10.35 12.13 -4.10
N LYS A 216 -11.50 12.72 -3.77
CA LYS A 216 -12.47 13.23 -4.77
C LYS A 216 -11.88 14.29 -5.70
N LYS A 217 -10.97 15.13 -5.20
CA LYS A 217 -10.25 16.12 -6.01
C LYS A 217 -9.32 15.45 -7.03
N GLN A 218 -8.63 14.38 -6.65
CA GLN A 218 -7.61 13.72 -7.48
C GLN A 218 -8.19 12.70 -8.46
N GLU A 219 -9.34 12.11 -8.14
CA GLU A 219 -9.99 11.04 -8.91
C GLU A 219 -10.20 11.37 -10.40
N PRO A 220 -10.71 12.55 -10.82
CA PRO A 220 -10.89 12.85 -12.25
C PRO A 220 -9.57 12.83 -13.04
N ALA A 221 -8.49 13.32 -12.44
CA ALA A 221 -7.18 13.36 -13.09
C ALA A 221 -6.59 11.95 -13.25
N VAL A 222 -6.79 11.07 -12.25
CA VAL A 222 -6.39 9.66 -12.35
C VAL A 222 -7.15 8.96 -13.47
N MET A 223 -8.47 9.14 -13.53
CA MET A 223 -9.28 8.48 -14.55
C MET A 223 -8.91 8.95 -15.96
N ALA A 224 -8.66 10.24 -16.15
CA ALA A 224 -8.21 10.78 -17.43
C ALA A 224 -6.85 10.20 -17.87
N GLU A 225 -5.90 10.03 -16.95
CA GLU A 225 -4.60 9.42 -17.26
C GLU A 225 -4.71 7.93 -17.59
N LEU A 226 -5.54 7.19 -16.87
CA LEU A 226 -5.79 5.78 -17.14
C LEU A 226 -6.46 5.59 -18.51
N ASP A 227 -7.46 6.41 -18.83
CA ASP A 227 -8.11 6.39 -20.15
C ASP A 227 -7.11 6.71 -21.27
N GLN A 228 -6.29 7.75 -21.09
CA GLN A 228 -5.26 8.09 -22.07
C GLN A 228 -4.24 6.95 -22.26
N ARG A 229 -3.84 6.27 -21.19
CA ARG A 229 -2.95 5.10 -21.26
C ARG A 229 -3.60 3.94 -22.01
N LEU A 230 -4.89 3.66 -21.75
CA LEU A 230 -5.64 2.62 -22.44
C LEU A 230 -5.75 2.89 -23.95
N ARG A 231 -6.04 4.14 -24.35
CA ARG A 231 -6.07 4.55 -25.76
C ARG A 231 -4.73 4.38 -26.46
N ARG A 232 -3.62 4.68 -25.77
CA ARG A 232 -2.26 4.49 -26.32
C ARG A 232 -1.91 3.02 -26.51
N LEU A 233 -2.41 2.13 -25.64
CA LEU A 233 -2.16 0.69 -25.72
C LEU A 233 -3.05 -0.01 -26.75
N ASN A 234 -4.23 0.54 -27.06
CA ASN A 234 -5.19 -0.01 -28.02
C ASN A 234 -5.54 1.00 -29.14
N PRO A 235 -4.57 1.41 -29.98
CA PRO A 235 -4.81 2.42 -31.02
C PRO A 235 -5.82 1.97 -32.09
N GLU A 236 -5.98 0.67 -32.31
CA GLU A 236 -6.82 0.11 -33.39
C GLU A 236 -8.33 0.08 -33.08
N LYS A 237 -8.75 0.32 -31.83
CA LYS A 237 -10.19 0.33 -31.45
C LYS A 237 -10.87 1.70 -31.56
N VAL A 238 -10.15 2.74 -31.95
CA VAL A 238 -10.64 4.14 -31.94
C VAL A 238 -11.10 4.62 -33.33
N ASN A 239 -10.94 3.81 -34.37
CA ASN A 239 -11.24 4.19 -35.76
C ASN A 239 -12.55 3.59 -36.32
N ASP A 240 -13.39 2.96 -35.50
CA ASP A 240 -14.64 2.30 -35.92
C ASP A 240 -15.93 2.98 -35.41
N ASP A 241 -15.86 4.25 -34.96
CA ASP A 241 -17.03 5.09 -34.65
C ASP A 241 -17.27 6.18 -35.73
#